data_AF-A0A2I1M6E2-F1
#
_entry.id   AF-A0A2I1M6E2-F1
#
_cell.length_a   1.000
_cell.length_b   1.000
_cell.length_c   1.000
_cell.angle_alpha   90.00
_cell.angle_beta   90.00
_cell.angle_gamma   90.00
#
_symmetry.space_group_name_H-M   'P 1'
#
loop_
_entity.id
_entity.type
_entity.pdbx_description
1 polymer ?
#
loop_
_entity_poly.entity_id
_entity_poly.type
_entity_poly.pdbx_seq_one_letter_code
_entity_poly.pdbx_strand_id
1 'polypeptide(L)'
;MIYLITAIFLILAGITFYKGKDIVIRPAINKMDIISLLFVWIIFIAFGYFVKFNTGETFLMCMVMTVYFLAARFNRGFLPDGFIFQGNISFINQKHKFSDLKQVNFTSEDNQAVFTLVVNSNSIDTWRFPIEKKDEILKTFKDNKVQVIYK
;
A
#
# COMPACT_ATOMS: atom_id res chain seq x y z
N MET A 1 13.66 -11.36 -22.51
CA MET A 1 13.23 -10.06 -21.95
C MET A 1 12.24 -10.25 -20.80
N ILE A 2 11.16 -11.00 -20.99
CA ILE A 2 10.12 -11.21 -19.97
C ILE A 2 10.64 -11.87 -18.68
N TYR A 3 11.49 -12.91 -18.79
CA TYR A 3 12.10 -13.56 -17.63
C TYR A 3 13.01 -12.63 -16.81
N LEU A 4 13.68 -11.68 -17.47
CA LEU A 4 14.49 -10.67 -16.79
C LEU A 4 13.60 -9.68 -16.02
N ILE A 5 12.51 -9.22 -16.66
CA ILE A 5 11.49 -8.37 -16.01
C ILE A 5 10.89 -9.09 -14.80
N THR A 6 10.52 -10.35 -14.96
CA THR A 6 10.04 -11.22 -13.87
C THR A 6 11.03 -11.29 -12.71
N ALA A 7 12.30 -11.56 -12.99
CA ALA A 7 13.33 -11.64 -11.96
C ALA A 7 13.48 -10.32 -11.20
N ILE A 8 13.49 -9.18 -11.91
CA ILE A 8 13.58 -7.85 -11.29
C ILE A 8 12.41 -7.61 -10.34
N PHE A 9 11.17 -7.86 -10.78
CA PHE A 9 10.00 -7.65 -9.93
C PHE A 9 9.95 -8.61 -8.74
N LEU A 10 10.41 -9.85 -8.87
CA LEU A 10 10.51 -10.78 -7.74
C LEU A 10 11.55 -10.31 -6.72
N ILE A 11 12.72 -9.82 -7.17
CA ILE A 11 13.73 -9.22 -6.28
C ILE A 11 13.15 -8.00 -5.56
N LEU A 12 12.49 -7.11 -6.29
CA LEU A 12 11.84 -5.93 -5.72
C LEU A 12 10.75 -6.32 -4.70
N ALA A 13 9.94 -7.34 -4.99
CA ALA A 13 8.94 -7.86 -4.07
C ALA A 13 9.60 -8.39 -2.78
N GLY A 14 10.69 -9.15 -2.90
CA GLY A 14 11.46 -9.65 -1.76
C GLY A 14 12.03 -8.52 -0.88
N ILE A 15 12.65 -7.51 -1.49
CA ILE A 15 13.16 -6.32 -0.78
C ILE A 15 12.02 -5.60 -0.05
N THR A 16 10.88 -5.44 -0.73
CA THR A 16 9.71 -4.74 -0.19
C THR A 16 9.12 -5.51 0.99
N PHE A 17 9.00 -6.83 0.87
CA PHE A 17 8.55 -7.71 1.95
C PHE A 17 9.49 -7.64 3.16
N TYR A 18 10.80 -7.68 2.93
CA TYR A 18 11.81 -7.56 3.99
C TYR A 18 11.71 -6.23 4.75
N LYS A 19 11.51 -5.11 4.04
CA LYS A 19 11.29 -3.80 4.68
C LYS A 19 10.00 -3.75 5.50
N GLY A 20 8.98 -4.50 5.07
CA GLY A 20 7.70 -4.58 5.76
C GLY A 20 7.69 -5.46 7.00
N LYS A 21 8.79 -6.14 7.35
CA LYS A 21 8.85 -7.10 8.48
C LYS A 21 8.58 -6.45 9.85
N ASP A 22 9.00 -5.20 10.02
CA ASP A 22 8.95 -4.48 11.30
C ASP A 22 7.61 -3.74 11.51
N ILE A 23 6.67 -3.87 10.57
CA ILE A 23 5.36 -3.23 10.66
C ILE A 23 4.50 -3.94 11.71
N VAL A 24 4.09 -3.18 12.73
CA VAL A 24 3.30 -3.63 13.87
C VAL A 24 1.83 -3.69 13.53
N ILE A 25 1.31 -2.66 12.86
CA ILE A 25 -0.12 -2.57 12.52
C ILE A 25 -0.27 -2.25 11.03
N ARG A 26 -0.99 -3.13 10.31
CA ARG A 26 -1.17 -3.06 8.85
C ARG A 26 -2.58 -2.63 8.47
N PRO A 27 -2.74 -1.73 7.47
CA PRO A 27 -4.04 -1.46 6.85
C PRO A 27 -4.61 -2.72 6.19
N ALA A 28 -5.93 -2.85 6.18
CA ALA A 28 -6.62 -3.93 5.50
C ALA A 28 -6.54 -3.78 3.97
N ILE A 29 -6.56 -4.91 3.26
CA ILE A 29 -6.80 -4.93 1.81
C ILE A 29 -8.29 -4.63 1.59
N ASN A 30 -8.58 -3.63 0.77
CA ASN A 30 -9.95 -3.22 0.49
C ASN A 30 -10.38 -3.61 -0.93
N LYS A 31 -11.67 -3.41 -1.22
CA LYS A 31 -12.25 -3.73 -2.55
C LYS A 31 -11.57 -2.94 -3.68
N MET A 32 -11.17 -1.68 -3.44
CA MET A 32 -10.48 -0.87 -4.43
C MET A 32 -9.10 -1.44 -4.76
N ASP A 33 -8.37 -1.99 -3.78
CA ASP A 33 -7.08 -2.66 -4.03
C ASP A 33 -7.25 -3.86 -4.97
N ILE A 34 -8.32 -4.64 -4.78
CA ILE A 34 -8.67 -5.79 -5.65
C ILE A 34 -9.03 -5.30 -7.06
N ILE A 35 -9.84 -4.25 -7.16
CA ILE A 35 -10.24 -3.65 -8.44
C ILE A 35 -9.02 -3.11 -9.19
N SER A 36 -8.11 -2.39 -8.50
CA SER A 36 -6.87 -1.90 -9.08
C SER A 36 -5.99 -3.04 -9.61
N LEU A 37 -5.88 -4.14 -8.87
CA LEU A 37 -5.13 -5.31 -9.33
C LEU A 37 -5.74 -5.92 -10.60
N LEU A 38 -7.07 -6.03 -10.68
CA LEU A 38 -7.77 -6.51 -11.87
C LEU A 38 -7.52 -5.60 -13.08
N PHE A 39 -7.55 -4.28 -12.90
CA PHE A 39 -7.21 -3.34 -13.96
C PHE A 39 -5.76 -3.49 -14.44
N VAL A 40 -4.82 -3.69 -13.51
CA VAL A 40 -3.42 -3.96 -13.86
C VAL A 40 -3.33 -5.22 -14.73
N TRP A 41 -4.02 -6.31 -14.37
CA TRP A 41 -4.05 -7.53 -15.18
C TRP A 41 -4.57 -7.29 -16.60
N ILE A 42 -5.67 -6.53 -16.74
CA ILE A 42 -6.24 -6.19 -18.06
C ILE A 42 -5.22 -5.42 -18.92
N ILE A 43 -4.50 -4.47 -18.32
CA ILE A 43 -3.45 -3.69 -19.02
C ILE A 43 -2.33 -4.63 -19.50
N PHE A 44 -1.86 -5.55 -18.65
CA PHE A 44 -0.79 -6.48 -19.04
C PHE A 44 -1.23 -7.50 -20.09
N ILE A 45 -2.50 -7.93 -20.06
CA ILE A 45 -3.06 -8.81 -21.10
C ILE A 45 -3.11 -8.06 -22.43
N ALA A 46 -3.60 -6.81 -22.45
CA ALA A 46 -3.62 -5.98 -23.65
C ALA A 46 -2.21 -5.72 -24.18
N PHE A 47 -1.26 -5.40 -23.30
CA PHE A 47 0.14 -5.21 -23.65
C PHE A 47 0.76 -6.48 -24.24
N GLY A 48 0.53 -7.64 -23.60
CA GLY A 48 0.99 -8.94 -24.07
C GLY A 48 0.46 -9.27 -25.47
N TYR A 49 -0.79 -8.91 -25.77
CA TYR A 49 -1.36 -9.04 -27.10
C TYR A 49 -0.63 -8.19 -28.15
N PHE A 50 -0.36 -6.90 -27.88
CA PHE A 50 0.32 -6.01 -28.82
C PHE A 50 1.79 -6.40 -29.06
N VAL A 51 2.49 -6.86 -28.02
CA VAL A 51 3.90 -7.30 -28.11
C VAL A 51 4.01 -8.75 -28.60
N LYS A 52 2.88 -9.44 -28.79
CA LYS A 52 2.79 -10.84 -29.22
C LYS A 52 3.49 -11.82 -28.27
N PHE A 53 3.40 -11.57 -26.97
CA PHE A 53 3.83 -12.55 -25.97
C PHE A 53 2.93 -13.77 -26.00
N ASN A 54 3.49 -14.93 -25.67
CA ASN A 54 2.66 -16.12 -25.52
C ASN A 54 1.81 -16.01 -24.23
N THR A 55 0.78 -16.86 -24.16
CA THR A 55 -0.16 -16.85 -23.02
C THR A 55 0.55 -17.13 -21.69
N GLY A 56 1.54 -18.03 -21.68
CA GLY A 56 2.30 -18.38 -20.48
C GLY A 56 3.14 -17.22 -19.95
N GLU A 57 3.78 -16.47 -20.83
CA GLU A 57 4.57 -15.28 -20.52
C GLU A 57 3.71 -14.14 -19.98
N THR A 58 2.55 -13.91 -20.61
CA THR A 58 1.58 -12.91 -20.15
C THR A 58 1.04 -13.27 -18.76
N PHE A 59 0.70 -14.53 -18.54
CA PHE A 59 0.26 -15.02 -17.24
C PHE A 59 1.36 -14.88 -16.18
N LEU A 60 2.61 -15.22 -16.50
CA LEU A 60 3.74 -15.06 -15.60
C LEU A 60 3.93 -13.59 -15.19
N MET A 61 3.81 -12.63 -16.11
CA MET A 61 3.86 -11.20 -15.77
C MET A 61 2.74 -10.80 -14.82
N CYS A 62 1.50 -11.19 -15.11
CA CYS A 62 0.36 -10.89 -14.25
C CYS A 62 0.57 -11.42 -12.82
N MET A 63 1.04 -12.66 -12.68
CA MET A 63 1.32 -13.27 -11.38
C MET A 63 2.43 -12.54 -10.62
N VAL A 64 3.52 -12.19 -11.30
CA VAL A 64 4.65 -11.48 -10.68
C VAL A 64 4.23 -10.07 -10.25
N MET A 65 3.41 -9.39 -11.04
CA MET A 65 2.84 -8.08 -10.67
C MET A 65 1.90 -8.18 -9.48
N THR A 66 1.11 -9.25 -9.37
CA THR A 66 0.32 -9.53 -8.15
C THR A 66 1.20 -9.68 -6.94
N VAL A 67 2.27 -10.48 -7.02
CA VAL A 67 3.22 -10.66 -5.91
C VAL A 67 3.86 -9.33 -5.51
N TYR A 68 4.30 -8.54 -6.48
CA TYR A 68 4.87 -7.21 -6.22
C TYR A 68 3.84 -6.27 -5.57
N PHE A 69 2.61 -6.21 -6.09
CA PHE A 69 1.54 -5.40 -5.54
C PHE A 69 1.21 -5.78 -4.08
N LEU A 70 1.09 -7.08 -3.81
CA LEU A 70 0.85 -7.58 -2.46
C LEU A 70 2.03 -7.27 -1.53
N ALA A 71 3.27 -7.42 -1.99
CA ALA A 71 4.46 -7.04 -1.22
C ALA A 71 4.46 -5.54 -0.90
N ALA A 72 4.16 -4.68 -1.88
CA ALA A 72 4.03 -3.25 -1.69
C ALA A 72 2.91 -2.90 -0.71
N ARG A 73 1.77 -3.60 -0.76
CA ARG A 73 0.70 -3.43 0.23
C ARG A 73 1.12 -3.89 1.61
N PHE A 74 1.84 -5.00 1.70
CA PHE A 74 2.40 -5.50 2.96
C PHE A 74 3.35 -4.49 3.57
N ASN A 75 4.20 -3.84 2.77
CA ASN A 75 5.14 -2.84 3.22
C ASN A 75 4.49 -1.47 3.51
N ARG A 76 3.24 -1.44 3.99
CA ARG A 76 2.55 -0.23 4.46
C ARG A 76 1.94 -0.47 5.83
N GLY A 77 2.08 0.51 6.72
CA GLY A 77 1.56 0.42 8.08
C GLY A 77 2.45 1.10 9.12
N PHE A 78 2.09 0.92 10.38
CA PHE A 78 2.77 1.54 11.51
C PHE A 78 4.01 0.77 11.92
N LEU A 79 5.08 1.51 12.19
CA LEU A 79 6.31 1.05 12.83
C LEU A 79 6.32 1.53 14.30
N PRO A 80 7.19 0.99 15.16
CA PRO A 80 7.32 1.47 16.54
C PRO A 80 7.67 2.96 16.65
N ASP A 81 8.44 3.49 15.69
CA ASP A 81 8.97 4.85 15.67
C ASP A 81 8.40 5.74 14.55
N GLY A 82 7.40 5.25 13.82
CA GLY A 82 6.90 5.95 12.64
C GLY A 82 5.91 5.13 11.83
N PHE A 83 5.90 5.34 10.53
CA PHE A 83 5.00 4.65 9.62
C PHE A 83 5.61 4.55 8.22
N ILE A 84 5.22 3.51 7.48
CA ILE A 84 5.59 3.34 6.08
C ILE A 84 4.35 3.54 5.22
N PHE A 85 4.42 4.48 4.27
CA PHE A 85 3.34 4.72 3.32
C PHE A 85 3.87 5.10 1.94
N GLN A 86 3.00 5.08 0.93
CA GLN A 86 3.40 5.24 -0.47
C GLN A 86 3.34 6.69 -0.96
N GLY A 87 2.36 7.47 -0.49
CA GLY A 87 2.04 8.79 -1.04
C GLY A 87 1.52 8.73 -2.48
N ASN A 88 1.11 9.87 -3.03
CA ASN A 88 0.54 9.93 -4.39
C ASN A 88 1.59 9.88 -5.51
N ILE A 89 2.87 10.16 -5.21
CA ILE A 89 3.92 10.39 -6.23
C ILE A 89 4.98 9.29 -6.24
N SER A 90 5.03 8.41 -5.24
CA SER A 90 6.11 7.42 -5.15
C SER A 90 5.68 6.00 -5.54
N PHE A 91 6.53 5.33 -6.32
CA PHE A 91 6.40 3.91 -6.64
C PHE A 91 6.92 3.00 -5.52
N ILE A 92 7.53 3.56 -4.47
CA ILE A 92 8.23 2.84 -3.41
C ILE A 92 7.81 3.41 -2.08
N ASN A 93 7.27 2.57 -1.19
CA ASN A 93 6.87 3.04 0.13
C ASN A 93 8.05 3.63 0.91
N GLN A 94 7.80 4.79 1.51
CA GLN A 94 8.78 5.55 2.27
C GLN A 94 8.48 5.46 3.76
N LYS A 95 9.55 5.38 4.57
CA LYS A 95 9.46 5.46 6.02
C LYS A 95 9.40 6.92 6.44
N HIS A 96 8.44 7.25 7.28
CA HIS A 96 8.21 8.57 7.84
C HIS A 96 8.13 8.49 9.37
N LYS A 97 8.47 9.61 10.02
CA LYS A 97 8.23 9.77 11.45
C LYS A 97 6.82 10.32 11.66
N PHE A 98 6.22 10.06 12.82
CA PHE A 98 4.92 10.66 13.17
C PHE A 98 4.93 12.19 13.15
N SER A 99 6.09 12.81 13.43
CA SER A 99 6.29 14.26 13.32
C SER A 99 6.08 14.81 11.90
N ASP A 100 6.16 13.97 10.88
CA ASP A 100 5.99 14.36 9.49
C ASP A 100 4.50 14.50 9.13
N LEU A 101 3.59 13.97 9.94
CA LEU A 101 2.15 14.12 9.74
C LEU A 101 1.70 15.52 10.18
N LYS A 102 1.15 16.27 9.22
CA LYS A 102 0.44 17.51 9.52
C LYS A 102 -0.85 17.23 10.27
N GLN A 103 -1.62 16.26 9.77
CA GLN A 103 -2.89 15.86 10.37
C GLN A 103 -3.31 14.47 9.88
N VAL A 104 -4.24 13.87 10.61
CA VAL A 104 -4.95 12.66 10.20
C VAL A 104 -6.44 12.96 10.21
N ASN A 105 -7.11 12.75 9.09
CA ASN A 105 -8.57 12.84 9.05
C ASN A 105 -9.15 11.45 9.32
N PHE A 106 -10.01 11.35 10.32
CA PHE A 106 -10.70 10.11 10.67
C PHE A 106 -12.16 10.17 10.24
N THR A 107 -12.65 9.08 9.65
CA THR A 107 -14.07 8.85 9.39
C THR A 107 -14.39 7.35 9.51
N SER A 108 -15.68 7.00 9.50
CA SER A 108 -16.16 5.62 9.57
C SER A 108 -17.02 5.29 8.35
N GLU A 109 -16.68 4.21 7.63
CA GLU A 109 -17.39 3.73 6.43
C GLU A 109 -17.62 2.22 6.54
N ASP A 110 -18.86 1.73 6.40
CA ASP A 110 -19.19 0.29 6.26
C ASP A 110 -18.39 -0.68 7.17
N ASN A 111 -18.39 -0.43 8.49
CA ASN A 111 -17.60 -1.17 9.51
C ASN A 111 -16.07 -1.06 9.40
N GLN A 112 -15.57 0.00 8.78
CA GLN A 112 -14.15 0.30 8.69
C GLN A 112 -13.85 1.65 9.32
N ALA A 113 -12.75 1.69 10.07
CA ALA A 113 -12.11 2.92 10.51
C ALA A 113 -11.20 3.42 9.39
N VAL A 114 -11.51 4.60 8.85
CA VAL A 114 -10.78 5.19 7.71
C VAL A 114 -9.95 6.35 8.22
N PHE A 115 -8.64 6.26 8.02
CA PHE A 115 -7.66 7.28 8.39
C PHE A 115 -6.99 7.80 7.13
N THR A 116 -7.19 9.08 6.82
CA THR A 116 -6.47 9.76 5.74
C THR A 116 -5.29 10.51 6.35
N LEU A 117 -4.09 9.98 6.13
CA LEU A 117 -2.83 10.53 6.58
C LEU A 117 -2.42 11.66 5.63
N VAL A 118 -2.11 12.83 6.18
CA VAL A 118 -1.69 14.01 5.42
C VAL A 118 -0.32 14.46 5.90
N VAL A 119 0.70 14.23 5.07
CA VAL A 119 2.06 14.76 5.30
C VAL A 119 2.17 16.16 4.68
N ASN A 120 1.77 16.31 3.43
CA ASN A 120 1.66 17.59 2.73
C ASN A 120 0.56 17.52 1.66
N SER A 121 0.33 18.60 0.90
CA SER A 121 -0.74 18.66 -0.12
C SER A 121 -0.61 17.58 -1.21
N ASN A 122 0.61 17.09 -1.45
CA ASN A 122 0.92 16.15 -2.53
C ASN A 122 1.17 14.73 -2.03
N SER A 123 1.08 14.51 -0.71
CA SER A 123 1.39 13.23 -0.06
C SER A 123 0.29 12.93 0.96
N ILE A 124 -0.77 12.34 0.41
CA ILE A 124 -1.97 11.92 1.12
C ILE A 124 -2.11 10.42 0.92
N ASP A 125 -2.51 9.70 1.95
CA ASP A 125 -2.80 8.28 1.84
C ASP A 125 -3.93 7.86 2.76
N THR A 126 -4.80 6.98 2.27
CA THR A 126 -5.98 6.52 3.00
C THR A 126 -5.79 5.09 3.46
N TRP A 127 -5.81 4.91 4.77
CA TRP A 127 -5.68 3.63 5.43
C TRP A 127 -7.02 3.22 6.01
N ARG A 128 -7.35 1.95 5.82
CA ARG A 128 -8.61 1.38 6.31
C ARG A 128 -8.26 0.24 7.26
N PHE A 129 -8.92 0.22 8.40
CA PHE A 129 -8.78 -0.82 9.41
C PHE A 129 -10.16 -1.36 9.79
N PRO A 130 -10.24 -2.59 10.31
CA PRO A 130 -11.45 -3.06 10.97
C PRO A 130 -11.86 -2.07 12.08
N ILE A 131 -13.15 -1.79 12.22
CA ILE A 131 -13.65 -0.78 13.17
C ILE A 131 -13.25 -1.08 14.62
N GLU A 132 -13.03 -2.36 14.97
CA GLU A 132 -12.60 -2.78 16.30
C GLU A 132 -11.21 -2.26 16.67
N LYS A 133 -10.35 -1.99 15.67
CA LYS A 133 -9.01 -1.43 15.88
C LYS A 133 -8.99 0.08 16.03
N LYS A 134 -10.12 0.77 15.84
CA LYS A 134 -10.20 2.24 15.82
C LYS A 134 -9.51 2.88 17.02
N ASP A 135 -9.80 2.41 18.23
CA ASP A 135 -9.30 3.03 19.46
C ASP A 135 -7.78 2.79 19.64
N GLU A 136 -7.27 1.64 19.22
CA GLU A 136 -5.83 1.32 19.17
C GLU A 136 -5.09 2.27 18.21
N ILE A 137 -5.64 2.49 17.02
CA ILE A 137 -5.05 3.39 16.02
C ILE A 137 -5.09 4.85 16.50
N LEU A 138 -6.23 5.30 17.04
CA LEU A 138 -6.37 6.67 17.57
C LEU A 138 -5.40 6.93 18.72
N LYS A 139 -5.23 5.94 19.60
CA LYS A 139 -4.25 6.01 20.69
C LYS A 139 -2.83 6.18 20.14
N THR A 140 -2.45 5.42 19.11
CA THR A 140 -1.14 5.54 18.46
C THR A 140 -0.86 6.97 17.97
N PHE A 141 -1.84 7.62 17.33
CA PHE A 141 -1.70 9.02 16.89
C PHE A 141 -1.62 10.01 18.06
N LYS A 142 -2.44 9.81 19.10
CA LYS A 142 -2.46 10.66 20.29
C LYS A 142 -1.14 10.59 21.06
N ASP A 143 -0.61 9.39 21.28
CA ASP A 143 0.65 9.17 22.00
C ASP A 143 1.84 9.83 21.26
N ASN A 144 1.75 9.95 19.94
CA ASN A 144 2.73 10.63 19.09
C ASN A 144 2.40 12.11 18.80
N LYS A 145 1.43 12.71 19.52
CA LYS A 145 1.02 14.13 19.39
C LYS A 145 0.57 14.54 17.98
N VAL A 146 0.03 13.61 17.21
CA VAL A 146 -0.51 13.89 15.86
C VAL A 146 -1.92 14.47 15.97
N GLN A 147 -2.21 15.54 15.24
CA GLN A 147 -3.55 16.13 15.20
C GLN A 147 -4.52 15.22 14.45
N VAL A 148 -5.59 14.81 15.12
CA VAL A 148 -6.69 14.03 14.53
C VAL A 148 -7.91 14.92 14.31
N ILE A 149 -8.41 14.97 13.08
CA ILE A 149 -9.62 15.69 12.69
C ILE A 149 -10.72 14.68 12.43
N TYR A 150 -11.84 14.81 13.13
CA TYR A 150 -13.02 13.96 12.97
C TYR A 150 -13.91 14.55 11.86
N LYS A 151 -14.27 13.74 10.87
CA LYS A 151 -15.15 14.10 9.75
C LYS A 151 -16.39 13.23 9.68
#